data_AF-A0A9P0TUW0-F1
#
_entry.id   AF-A0A9P0TUW0-F1
#
_cell.length_a   1.000
_cell.length_b   1.000
_cell.length_c   1.000
_cell.angle_alpha   90.00
_cell.angle_beta   90.00
_cell.angle_gamma   90.00
#
_symmetry.space_group_name_H-M   'P 1'
#
loop_
_entity.id
_entity.type
_entity.pdbx_description
1 polymer ?
#
loop_
_entity_poly.entity_id
_entity_poly.type
_entity_poly.pdbx_seq_one_letter_code
_entity_poly.pdbx_strand_id
1 'polypeptide(L)'
;MSARWRSEALYLAFAIAVLPHASQVEGSGGGGMFGDVNISAILDSFSISYDKRVRPNYGGPPVEVGVTMYVLSISSLSEVKMVPYSKNIDMH
;
A
#
# COMPACT_ATOMS: atom_id res chain seq x y z
N MET A 1 4.55 -39.12 -52.99
CA MET A 1 4.38 -37.66 -52.77
C MET A 1 3.78 -37.41 -51.38
N SER A 2 4.52 -37.58 -50.27
CA SER A 2 3.92 -37.44 -48.92
C SER A 2 4.80 -36.78 -47.84
N ALA A 3 5.98 -36.25 -48.18
CA ALA A 3 6.91 -35.72 -47.17
C ALA A 3 7.20 -34.21 -47.26
N ARG A 4 6.63 -33.48 -48.24
CA ARG A 4 6.91 -32.04 -48.43
C ARG A 4 6.09 -31.13 -47.51
N TRP A 5 4.98 -31.60 -46.96
CA TRP A 5 4.10 -30.82 -46.08
C TRP A 5 4.59 -30.75 -44.63
N ARG A 6 5.40 -31.73 -44.20
CA ARG A 6 5.85 -31.84 -42.80
C ARG A 6 6.94 -30.82 -42.47
N SER A 7 7.83 -30.49 -43.42
CA SER A 7 8.88 -29.48 -43.20
C SER A 7 8.31 -28.08 -43.08
N GLU A 8 7.40 -27.70 -43.98
CA GLU A 8 6.78 -26.36 -43.98
C GLU A 8 6.01 -26.09 -42.68
N ALA A 9 5.27 -27.09 -42.20
CA ALA A 9 4.54 -27.00 -40.93
C ALA A 9 5.48 -26.83 -39.72
N LEU A 10 6.66 -27.46 -39.74
CA LEU A 10 7.66 -27.33 -38.67
C LEU A 10 8.35 -25.96 -38.72
N TYR A 11 8.62 -25.42 -39.91
CA TYR A 11 9.16 -24.07 -40.06
C TYR A 11 8.18 -22.99 -39.60
N LEU A 12 6.89 -23.14 -39.93
CA LEU A 12 5.84 -22.25 -39.45
C LEU A 12 5.65 -22.33 -37.92
N ALA A 13 5.65 -23.54 -37.35
CA ALA A 13 5.57 -23.71 -35.90
C ALA A 13 6.80 -23.14 -35.16
N PHE A 14 8.00 -23.32 -35.72
CA PHE A 14 9.22 -22.74 -35.18
C PHE A 14 9.23 -21.21 -35.25
N ALA A 15 8.72 -20.63 -36.35
CA ALA A 15 8.59 -19.19 -36.51
C ALA A 15 7.63 -18.58 -35.46
N ILE A 16 6.52 -19.25 -35.14
CA ILE A 16 5.58 -18.80 -34.11
C ILE A 16 6.19 -18.90 -32.70
N ALA A 17 6.98 -19.95 -32.43
CA ALA A 17 7.62 -20.16 -31.12
C ALA A 17 8.73 -19.14 -30.81
N VAL A 18 9.38 -18.56 -31.82
CA VAL A 18 10.48 -17.60 -31.65
C VAL A 18 9.98 -16.14 -31.65
N LEU A 19 8.72 -15.89 -31.99
CA LEU A 19 8.13 -14.55 -31.89
C LEU A 19 7.99 -14.15 -30.40
N PRO A 20 8.44 -12.94 -30.02
CA PRO A 20 8.13 -12.39 -28.70
C PRO A 20 6.61 -12.30 -28.59
N HIS A 21 6.04 -13.07 -27.66
CA HIS A 21 4.61 -13.04 -27.39
C HIS A 21 4.31 -11.68 -26.77
N ALA A 22 3.64 -10.81 -27.53
CA ALA A 22 3.09 -9.59 -26.98
C ALA A 22 2.13 -9.99 -25.85
N SER A 23 2.46 -9.62 -24.62
CA SER A 23 1.56 -9.76 -23.48
C SER A 23 0.32 -8.93 -23.74
N GLN A 24 -0.79 -9.60 -24.03
CA GLN A 24 -2.11 -8.99 -24.05
C GLN A 24 -2.41 -8.54 -22.61
N VAL A 25 -2.32 -7.24 -22.35
CA VAL A 25 -2.96 -6.65 -21.16
C VAL A 25 -4.43 -6.51 -21.50
N GLU A 26 -5.20 -7.56 -21.23
CA GLU A 26 -6.66 -7.46 -21.25
C GLU A 26 -7.11 -6.68 -20.01
N GLY A 27 -7.43 -5.41 -20.24
CA GLY A 27 -7.94 -4.52 -19.21
C GLY A 27 -8.89 -3.50 -19.79
N SER A 28 -9.96 -3.93 -20.45
CA SER A 28 -11.09 -3.04 -20.79
C SER A 28 -12.36 -3.52 -20.10
N GLY A 29 -12.40 -3.32 -18.79
CA GLY A 29 -13.63 -3.42 -18.00
C GLY A 29 -14.56 -2.24 -18.33
N GLY A 30 -15.54 -2.48 -19.20
CA GLY A 30 -16.70 -1.61 -19.36
C GLY A 30 -17.66 -1.79 -18.19
N GLY A 31 -17.53 -0.94 -17.16
CA GLY A 31 -18.48 -0.85 -16.04
C GLY A 31 -19.35 0.40 -16.19
N GLY A 32 -20.67 0.24 -16.07
CA GLY A 32 -21.64 1.34 -16.12
C GLY A 32 -21.38 2.43 -15.08
N MET A 33 -22.13 3.54 -15.15
CA MET A 33 -21.87 4.77 -14.40
C MET A 33 -22.00 4.66 -12.86
N PHE A 34 -22.37 3.48 -12.35
CA PHE A 34 -22.20 3.04 -10.95
C PHE A 34 -21.84 1.55 -10.94
N GLY A 35 -20.77 1.17 -11.65
CA GLY A 35 -20.19 -0.17 -11.59
C GLY A 35 -19.77 -0.50 -10.17
N ASP A 36 -19.87 -1.78 -9.81
CA ASP A 36 -19.45 -2.30 -8.50
C ASP A 36 -18.11 -1.69 -8.11
N VAL A 37 -18.13 -0.84 -7.07
CA VAL A 37 -16.92 -0.17 -6.60
C VAL A 37 -15.99 -1.26 -6.10
N ASN A 38 -14.89 -1.47 -6.83
CA ASN A 38 -13.88 -2.41 -6.40
C ASN A 38 -13.08 -1.79 -5.26
N ILE A 39 -13.52 -2.04 -4.03
CA ILE A 39 -12.91 -1.48 -2.81
C ILE A 39 -11.45 -1.92 -2.71
N SER A 40 -11.11 -3.14 -3.13
CA SER A 40 -9.74 -3.65 -3.12
C SER A 40 -8.81 -2.80 -3.98
N ALA A 41 -9.24 -2.45 -5.20
CA ALA A 41 -8.46 -1.59 -6.08
C ALA A 41 -8.20 -0.19 -5.47
N ILE A 42 -9.15 0.32 -4.68
CA ILE A 42 -9.01 1.59 -3.96
C ILE A 42 -7.99 1.45 -2.81
N LEU A 43 -8.10 0.39 -2.00
CA LEU A 43 -7.17 0.16 -0.89
C LEU A 43 -5.73 -0.11 -1.37
N ASP A 44 -5.58 -0.78 -2.51
CA ASP A 44 -4.28 -0.98 -3.16
C ASP A 44 -3.67 0.36 -3.60
N SER A 45 -4.48 1.27 -4.14
CA SER A 45 -4.01 2.60 -4.57
C SER A 45 -3.47 3.47 -3.42
N PHE A 46 -4.02 3.31 -2.21
CA PHE A 46 -3.51 4.01 -1.02
C PHE A 46 -2.31 3.32 -0.39
N SER A 47 -2.07 2.03 -0.66
CA SER A 47 -1.11 1.22 0.09
C SER A 47 0.20 0.96 -0.66
N ILE A 48 0.16 0.78 -1.99
CA ILE A 48 1.31 0.31 -2.79
C ILE A 48 2.56 1.19 -2.66
N SER A 49 2.39 2.51 -2.54
CA SER A 49 3.49 3.47 -2.49
C SER A 49 3.56 4.29 -1.18
N TYR A 50 2.71 3.94 -0.20
CA TYR A 50 2.64 4.68 1.05
C TYR A 50 3.68 4.18 2.06
N ASP A 51 4.65 5.03 2.39
CA ASP A 51 5.57 4.78 3.50
C ASP A 51 5.01 5.33 4.82
N LYS A 52 4.42 4.45 5.63
CA LYS A 52 3.84 4.79 6.93
C LYS A 52 4.84 5.32 7.97
N ARG A 53 6.15 5.20 7.72
CA ARG A 53 7.19 5.71 8.64
C ARG A 53 7.42 7.20 8.47
N VAL A 54 7.03 7.75 7.32
CA VAL A 54 7.21 9.15 6.99
C VAL A 54 5.95 9.90 7.41
N ARG A 55 6.09 10.86 8.34
CA ARG A 55 4.96 11.70 8.74
C ARG A 55 4.44 12.51 7.53
N PRO A 56 3.14 12.85 7.49
CA PRO A 56 2.64 13.84 6.55
C PRO A 56 3.48 15.13 6.61
N ASN A 57 3.69 15.76 5.46
CA ASN A 57 4.48 16.99 5.33
C ASN A 57 5.94 16.87 5.84
N TYR A 58 6.58 15.71 5.62
CA TYR A 58 7.99 15.52 5.97
C TYR A 58 8.88 16.54 5.26
N GLY A 59 9.71 17.27 6.01
CA GLY A 59 10.54 18.36 5.49
C GLY A 59 9.83 19.72 5.34
N GLY A 60 8.50 19.76 5.50
CA GLY A 60 7.71 21.00 5.53
C GLY A 60 7.28 21.41 6.95
N PRO A 61 6.32 22.33 7.06
CA PRO A 61 5.72 22.72 8.34
C PRO A 61 5.17 21.55 9.19
N PRO A 62 5.05 21.70 10.51
CA PRO A 62 4.41 20.70 11.36
C PRO A 62 2.98 20.36 10.93
N VAL A 63 2.54 19.14 11.22
CA VAL A 63 1.15 18.72 11.00
C VAL A 63 0.30 19.06 12.23
N GLU A 64 -0.84 19.70 12.01
CA GLU A 64 -1.84 19.94 13.05
C GLU A 64 -2.61 18.66 13.36
N VAL A 65 -2.68 18.29 14.65
CA VAL A 65 -3.33 17.05 15.10
C VAL A 65 -4.47 17.38 16.05
N GLY A 66 -5.69 17.03 15.65
CA GLY A 66 -6.86 17.06 16.54
C GLY A 66 -6.83 15.86 17.49
N VAL A 67 -6.83 16.12 18.80
CA VAL A 67 -6.85 15.07 19.83
C VAL A 67 -8.17 15.14 20.61
N THR A 68 -8.84 13.99 20.75
CA THR A 68 -10.03 13.85 21.58
C THR A 68 -9.85 12.66 22.52
N MET A 69 -10.17 12.84 23.81
CA MET A 69 -10.11 11.78 24.80
C MET A 69 -11.50 11.56 25.41
N TYR A 70 -11.94 10.30 25.45
CA TYR A 70 -13.14 9.87 26.17
C TYR A 70 -12.73 9.05 27.40
N VAL A 71 -12.85 9.64 28.59
CA VAL A 71 -12.47 8.99 29.85
C VAL A 71 -13.66 8.23 30.40
N LEU A 72 -13.57 6.90 30.41
CA LEU A 72 -14.60 6.04 30.99
C LEU A 72 -14.59 6.09 32.52
N SER A 73 -13.41 5.98 33.12
CA SER A 73 -13.20 6.08 34.56
C SER A 73 -11.75 6.35 34.87
N ILE A 74 -11.49 7.05 35.97
CA ILE A 74 -10.16 7.11 36.58
C ILE A 74 -10.18 6.16 37.78
N SER A 75 -9.30 5.15 37.75
CA SER A 75 -9.13 4.20 38.84
C SER A 75 -8.35 4.83 40.01
N SER A 76 -8.14 4.08 41.10
CA SER A 76 -7.42 4.57 42.28
C SER A 76 -6.00 5.03 41.95
N LEU A 77 -5.61 6.19 42.48
CA LEU A 77 -4.27 6.77 42.39
C LEU A 77 -3.52 6.55 43.71
N SER A 78 -2.21 6.31 43.63
CA SER A 78 -1.36 6.07 44.82
C SER A 78 -0.21 7.05 44.85
N GLU A 79 -0.18 7.89 45.87
CA GLU A 79 0.89 8.87 46.13
C GLU A 79 2.25 8.20 46.32
N VAL A 80 2.27 6.98 46.90
CA VAL A 80 3.50 6.20 47.14
C VAL A 80 4.16 5.75 45.84
N LYS A 81 3.37 5.50 44.79
CA LYS A 81 3.86 4.99 43.50
C LYS A 81 4.28 6.10 42.53
N MET A 82 4.01 7.35 42.88
CA MET A 82 4.41 8.48 42.05
C MET A 82 5.87 8.82 42.31
N VAL A 83 6.63 9.06 41.24
CA VAL A 83 8.03 9.49 41.35
C VAL A 83 8.04 10.97 41.74
N PRO A 84 8.69 11.35 42.85
CA PRO A 84 8.82 12.75 43.22
C PRO A 84 9.67 13.48 42.17
N TYR A 85 9.21 14.65 41.75
CA TYR A 85 10.00 15.51 40.87
C TYR A 85 11.07 16.23 41.69
N SER A 86 12.34 15.82 41.55
CA SER A 86 13.48 16.53 42.13
C SER A 86 13.87 17.71 41.23
N LYS A 87 13.66 18.94 41.71
CA LYS A 87 14.32 20.11 41.12
C LYS A 87 15.73 20.19 41.69
N ASN A 88 16.73 20.23 40.82
CA ASN A 88 18.10 20.61 41.18
C ASN A 88 18.08 22.08 41.62
N ILE A 89 17.85 22.32 42.91
CA ILE A 89 18.04 23.61 43.56
C ILE A 89 19.38 23.51 44.29
N ASP A 90 20.45 23.44 43.50
CA ASP A 90 21.77 23.79 43.99
C ASP A 90 21.95 25.28 43.70
N MET A 91 21.69 26.11 44.72
CA MET A 91 22.09 27.51 44.70
C MET A 91 22.75 27.87 46.04
N HIS A 92 24.06 28.15 45.91
CA HIS A 92 25.01 28.77 46.84
C HIS A 92 25.62 27.91 47.95
#